data_AF-A0A2W6CLE1-F1
#
_entry.id   AF-A0A2W6CLE1-F1
#
_cell.length_a   1.000
_cell.length_b   1.000
_cell.length_c   1.000
_cell.angle_alpha   90.00
_cell.angle_beta   90.00
_cell.angle_gamma   90.00
#
_symmetry.space_group_name_H-M   'P 1'
#
loop_
_entity.id
_entity.type
_entity.pdbx_description
1 polymer ?
#
loop_
_entity_poly.entity_id
_entity_poly.type
_entity_poly.pdbx_seq_one_letter_code
_entity_poly.pdbx_strand_id
1 'polypeptide(L)'
;MHRRGNYSSGEDFVLEYGELRFTFNERDFRERCEQAARKLGFLGGAVAENEAEDLINLVVNGEVTDPASALGEHVNDCWPELVGPSDRSLVHWLRRLIFRGAWLDQRVKEGELDVSFDEDASAFVYIQPDRDGEQIELAPEPSWNRVAYVRR
;
A
#
# COMPACT_ATOMS: atom_id res chain seq x y z
N MET A 1 -26.06 15.12 -2.29
CA MET A 1 -25.18 13.97 -2.00
C MET A 1 -24.25 13.80 -3.18
N HIS A 2 -23.02 14.30 -3.09
CA HIS A 2 -22.01 14.03 -4.13
C HIS A 2 -21.57 12.57 -3.97
N ARG A 3 -21.70 11.77 -5.02
CA ARG A 3 -21.15 10.41 -5.05
C ARG A 3 -19.64 10.57 -4.96
N ARG A 4 -19.05 10.21 -3.82
CA ARG A 4 -17.60 10.23 -3.62
C ARG A 4 -16.92 9.52 -4.78
N GLY A 5 -15.96 10.21 -5.42
CA GLY A 5 -15.25 9.66 -6.55
C GLY A 5 -14.41 8.46 -6.13
N ASN A 6 -14.28 7.49 -7.04
CA ASN A 6 -13.25 6.47 -6.92
C ASN A 6 -11.90 7.07 -7.33
N TYR A 7 -10.83 6.68 -6.65
CA TYR A 7 -9.48 7.04 -7.09
C TYR A 7 -9.21 6.45 -8.48
N SER A 8 -8.62 7.25 -9.35
CA SER A 8 -8.15 6.83 -10.66
C SER A 8 -6.84 7.52 -11.01
N SER A 9 -5.82 6.74 -11.37
CA SER A 9 -4.58 7.23 -12.00
C SER A 9 -4.30 6.57 -13.37
N GLY A 10 -5.06 5.53 -13.74
CA GLY A 10 -4.95 4.78 -14.99
C GLY A 10 -5.85 3.54 -15.00
N GLU A 11 -5.63 2.61 -15.93
CA GLU A 11 -6.50 1.44 -16.15
C GLU A 11 -5.75 0.09 -16.07
N ASP A 12 -4.46 0.10 -15.75
CA ASP A 12 -3.60 -1.10 -15.77
C ASP A 12 -3.92 -2.06 -14.62
N PHE A 13 -4.22 -1.52 -13.44
CA PHE A 13 -4.55 -2.30 -12.24
C PHE A 13 -5.87 -1.84 -11.61
N VAL A 14 -6.60 -2.79 -11.03
CA VAL A 14 -7.86 -2.55 -10.31
C VAL A 14 -7.80 -3.17 -8.93
N LEU A 15 -8.11 -2.39 -7.90
CA LEU A 15 -8.34 -2.91 -6.54
C LEU A 15 -9.75 -2.59 -6.08
N GLU A 16 -10.38 -3.58 -5.48
CA GLU A 16 -11.73 -3.48 -4.93
C GLU A 16 -11.69 -3.68 -3.42
N TYR A 17 -12.39 -2.81 -2.69
CA TYR A 17 -12.52 -2.90 -1.24
C TYR A 17 -13.95 -2.49 -0.84
N GLY A 18 -14.77 -3.49 -0.51
CA GLY A 18 -16.21 -3.28 -0.30
C GLY A 18 -16.89 -2.81 -1.59
N GLU A 19 -17.51 -1.64 -1.56
CA GLU A 19 -18.21 -1.05 -2.72
C GLU A 19 -17.31 -0.13 -3.58
N LEU A 20 -16.06 0.10 -3.15
CA LEU A 20 -15.13 1.00 -3.81
C LEU A 20 -14.25 0.23 -4.77
N ARG A 21 -14.00 0.83 -5.95
CA ARG A 21 -13.20 0.26 -7.04
C ARG A 21 -12.22 1.30 -7.54
N PHE A 22 -10.95 1.15 -7.21
CA PHE A 22 -9.90 2.10 -7.59
C PHE A 22 -9.08 1.54 -8.75
N THR A 23 -8.67 2.44 -9.64
CA THR A 23 -7.89 2.08 -10.82
C THR A 23 -6.55 2.82 -10.84
N PHE A 24 -5.50 2.11 -11.25
CA PHE A 24 -4.14 2.60 -11.16
C PHE A 24 -3.43 2.43 -12.50
N ASN A 25 -2.60 3.40 -12.88
CA ASN A 25 -1.58 3.11 -13.88
C ASN A 25 -0.43 2.30 -13.25
N GLU A 26 0.38 1.66 -14.09
CA GLU A 26 1.47 0.79 -13.67
C GLU A 26 2.45 1.45 -12.69
N ARG A 27 2.90 2.67 -13.01
CA ARG A 27 3.87 3.39 -12.19
C ARG A 27 3.32 3.70 -10.79
N ASP A 28 2.12 4.25 -10.70
CA ASP A 28 1.48 4.58 -9.43
C ASP A 28 1.21 3.32 -8.60
N PHE A 29 0.73 2.24 -9.24
CA PHE A 29 0.49 0.98 -8.55
C PHE A 29 1.78 0.39 -7.96
N ARG A 30 2.87 0.40 -8.74
CA ARG A 30 4.19 -0.04 -8.30
C ARG A 30 4.69 0.77 -7.11
N GLU A 31 4.70 2.10 -7.22
CA GLU A 31 5.16 3.00 -6.15
C GLU A 31 4.39 2.75 -4.84
N ARG A 32 3.08 2.52 -4.93
CA ARG A 32 2.23 2.19 -3.78
C ARG A 32 2.51 0.82 -3.19
N CYS A 33 2.76 -0.20 -4.02
CA CYS A 33 3.14 -1.53 -3.55
C CYS A 33 4.44 -1.46 -2.74
N GLU A 34 5.46 -0.79 -3.28
CA GLU A 34 6.75 -0.61 -2.61
C GLU A 34 6.60 0.18 -1.30
N GLN A 35 5.85 1.30 -1.33
CA GLN A 35 5.58 2.10 -0.12
C GLN A 35 4.86 1.29 0.96
N ALA A 36 3.83 0.53 0.59
CA ALA A 36 3.09 -0.31 1.53
C ALA A 36 3.99 -1.38 2.15
N ALA A 37 4.81 -2.05 1.34
CA ALA A 37 5.73 -3.09 1.82
C ALA A 37 6.82 -2.53 2.74
N ARG A 38 7.34 -1.32 2.46
CA ARG A 38 8.27 -0.61 3.37
C ARG A 38 7.59 -0.21 4.67
N LYS A 39 6.37 0.32 4.59
CA LYS A 39 5.59 0.74 5.77
C LYS A 39 5.30 -0.43 6.70
N LEU A 40 5.08 -1.62 6.14
CA LEU A 40 4.93 -2.87 6.88
C LEU A 40 6.26 -3.44 7.41
N GLY A 41 7.41 -2.90 6.98
CA GLY A 41 8.72 -3.45 7.33
C GLY A 41 9.06 -4.75 6.60
N PHE A 42 8.30 -5.12 5.56
CA PHE A 42 8.63 -6.28 4.73
C PHE A 42 9.80 -5.97 3.78
N LEU A 43 9.92 -4.71 3.33
CA LEU A 43 11.06 -4.22 2.56
C LEU A 43 11.90 -3.24 3.37
N GLY A 44 13.22 -3.45 3.38
CA GLY A 44 14.17 -2.52 3.99
C GLY A 44 14.62 -1.36 3.10
N GLY A 45 14.31 -1.37 1.79
CA GLY A 45 14.86 -0.38 0.86
C GLY A 45 14.21 -0.36 -0.52
N ALA A 46 14.94 0.19 -1.49
CA ALA A 46 14.56 0.15 -2.90
C ALA A 46 14.72 -1.27 -3.46
N VAL A 47 13.84 -1.62 -4.40
CA VAL A 47 13.83 -2.93 -5.07
C VAL A 47 14.17 -2.78 -6.55
N ALA A 48 14.75 -3.81 -7.13
CA ALA A 48 14.95 -3.93 -8.57
C ALA A 48 13.60 -4.08 -9.30
N GLU A 49 13.62 -3.95 -10.63
CA GLU A 49 12.43 -4.01 -11.47
C GLU A 49 11.71 -5.36 -11.36
N ASN A 50 12.44 -6.47 -11.51
CA ASN A 50 11.90 -7.82 -11.35
C ASN A 50 11.40 -8.12 -9.91
N GLU A 51 12.04 -7.54 -8.90
CA GLU A 51 11.57 -7.63 -7.51
C GLU A 51 10.25 -6.86 -7.30
N ALA A 52 10.11 -5.71 -7.97
CA ALA A 52 8.86 -4.95 -7.95
C ALA A 52 7.75 -5.69 -8.70
N GLU A 53 8.05 -6.35 -9.82
CA GLU A 53 7.10 -7.21 -10.54
C GLU A 53 6.59 -8.36 -9.66
N ASP A 54 7.47 -9.07 -8.95
CA ASP A 54 7.06 -10.12 -8.00
C ASP A 54 6.18 -9.57 -6.87
N LEU A 55 6.49 -8.38 -6.35
CA LEU A 55 5.67 -7.73 -5.33
C LEU A 55 4.29 -7.33 -5.88
N ILE A 56 4.22 -6.81 -7.11
CA ILE A 56 2.95 -6.50 -7.78
C ILE A 56 2.14 -7.78 -7.97
N ASN A 57 2.77 -8.85 -8.47
CA ASN A 57 2.14 -10.17 -8.64
C ASN A 57 1.58 -10.69 -7.31
N LEU A 58 2.34 -10.57 -6.22
CA LEU A 58 1.87 -10.92 -4.88
C LEU A 58 0.64 -10.10 -4.47
N VAL A 59 0.64 -8.79 -4.72
CA VAL A 59 -0.50 -7.92 -4.37
C VAL A 59 -1.72 -8.24 -5.22
N VAL A 60 -1.56 -8.49 -6.51
CA VAL A 60 -2.68 -8.72 -7.45
C VAL A 60 -3.24 -10.13 -7.30
N ASN A 61 -2.39 -11.14 -7.38
CA ASN A 61 -2.79 -12.55 -7.40
C ASN A 61 -2.93 -13.13 -6.00
N GLY A 62 -2.28 -12.51 -5.01
CA GLY A 62 -2.21 -13.03 -3.66
C GLY A 62 -1.14 -14.10 -3.47
N GLU A 63 -0.33 -14.39 -4.49
CA GLU A 63 0.76 -15.38 -4.48
C GLU A 63 1.79 -15.05 -5.56
N VAL A 64 2.96 -15.70 -5.50
CA VAL A 64 4.03 -15.60 -6.52
C VAL A 64 4.37 -17.00 -7.03
N THR A 65 3.72 -17.44 -8.12
CA THR A 65 3.86 -18.82 -8.61
C THR A 65 5.19 -19.09 -9.31
N ASP A 66 5.66 -18.15 -10.15
CA ASP A 66 6.91 -18.25 -10.91
C ASP A 66 7.77 -17.01 -10.59
N PRO A 67 8.61 -17.09 -9.54
CA PRO A 67 9.35 -15.92 -9.06
C PRO A 67 10.40 -15.48 -10.07
N ALA A 68 10.32 -14.21 -10.50
CA ALA A 68 11.30 -13.60 -11.40
C ALA A 68 12.52 -13.02 -10.66
N SER A 69 12.51 -13.07 -9.33
CA SER A 69 13.53 -12.47 -8.46
C SER A 69 13.70 -13.21 -7.14
N ALA A 70 14.79 -12.86 -6.43
CA ALA A 70 15.04 -13.33 -5.07
C ALA A 70 13.97 -12.87 -4.06
N LEU A 71 13.24 -11.78 -4.34
CA LEU A 71 12.10 -11.38 -3.52
C LEU A 71 10.97 -12.39 -3.64
N GLY A 72 10.63 -12.80 -4.87
CA GLY A 72 9.59 -13.81 -5.11
C GLY A 72 9.96 -15.17 -4.49
N GLU A 73 11.23 -15.59 -4.62
CA GLU A 73 11.74 -16.78 -3.95
C GLU A 73 11.60 -16.67 -2.42
N HIS A 74 11.99 -15.53 -1.84
CA HIS A 74 11.87 -15.29 -0.39
C HIS A 74 10.41 -15.31 0.10
N VAL A 75 9.48 -14.77 -0.69
CA VAL A 75 8.03 -14.83 -0.40
C VAL A 75 7.58 -16.29 -0.31
N ASN A 76 8.02 -17.13 -1.25
CA ASN A 76 7.67 -18.54 -1.29
C ASN A 76 8.31 -19.31 -0.13
N ASP A 77 9.57 -19.04 0.20
CA ASP A 77 10.27 -19.66 1.32
C ASP A 77 9.63 -19.33 2.67
N CYS A 78 9.16 -18.09 2.85
CA CYS A 78 8.54 -17.62 4.09
C CYS A 78 7.00 -17.71 4.08
N TRP A 79 6.40 -18.33 3.06
CA TRP A 79 4.96 -18.33 2.83
C TRP A 79 4.11 -18.69 4.07
N PRO A 80 4.45 -19.71 4.88
CA PRO A 80 3.68 -20.06 6.08
C PRO A 80 3.58 -18.93 7.11
N GLU A 81 4.54 -18.00 7.15
CA GLU A 81 4.52 -16.83 8.02
C GLU A 81 3.74 -15.66 7.40
N LEU A 82 3.71 -15.56 6.07
CA LEU A 82 3.04 -14.49 5.31
C LEU A 82 1.52 -14.69 5.21
N VAL A 83 1.09 -15.94 5.22
CA VAL A 83 -0.32 -16.30 5.22
C VAL A 83 -0.93 -16.25 6.61
N GLY A 84 -2.19 -15.88 6.66
CA GLY A 84 -2.97 -15.85 7.88
C GLY A 84 -4.45 -15.78 7.58
N PRO A 85 -5.32 -15.90 8.60
CA PRO A 85 -6.73 -15.60 8.43
C PRO A 85 -6.87 -14.18 7.85
N SER A 86 -7.76 -14.04 6.87
CA SER A 86 -7.94 -12.89 5.97
C SER A 86 -7.29 -11.58 6.43
N ASP A 87 -7.84 -10.94 7.48
CA ASP A 87 -7.48 -9.62 7.97
C ASP A 87 -6.06 -9.50 8.58
N ARG A 88 -5.29 -10.59 8.56
CA ARG A 88 -3.96 -10.69 9.19
C ARG A 88 -2.84 -11.12 8.26
N SER A 89 -3.11 -11.43 7.00
CA SER A 89 -2.04 -11.79 6.04
C SER A 89 -1.28 -10.58 5.51
N LEU A 90 -0.05 -10.79 5.01
CA LEU A 90 0.74 -9.72 4.39
C LEU A 90 -0.02 -9.09 3.22
N VAL A 91 -0.59 -9.92 2.34
CA VAL A 91 -1.36 -9.49 1.17
C VAL A 91 -2.54 -8.60 1.57
N HIS A 92 -3.27 -8.96 2.63
CA HIS A 92 -4.37 -8.14 3.13
C HIS A 92 -3.89 -6.74 3.51
N TRP A 93 -2.81 -6.67 4.28
CA TRP A 93 -2.27 -5.38 4.74
C TRP A 93 -1.68 -4.55 3.60
N LEU A 94 -1.00 -5.17 2.63
CA LEU A 94 -0.53 -4.49 1.42
C LEU A 94 -1.70 -3.84 0.68
N ARG A 95 -2.74 -4.61 0.34
CA ARG A 95 -3.94 -4.10 -0.36
C ARG A 95 -4.63 -3.00 0.45
N ARG A 96 -4.78 -3.19 1.76
CA ARG A 96 -5.40 -2.21 2.66
C ARG A 96 -4.63 -0.90 2.69
N LEU A 97 -3.30 -0.93 2.72
CA LEU A 97 -2.46 0.26 2.71
C LEU A 97 -2.51 1.00 1.37
N ILE A 98 -2.43 0.27 0.26
CA ILE A 98 -2.56 0.83 -1.10
C ILE A 98 -3.91 1.54 -1.24
N PHE A 99 -4.98 0.85 -0.83
CA PHE A 99 -6.34 1.37 -0.86
C PHE A 99 -6.50 2.61 0.04
N ARG A 100 -6.00 2.54 1.27
CA ARG A 100 -6.04 3.67 2.23
C ARG A 100 -5.34 4.91 1.67
N GLY A 101 -4.14 4.74 1.09
CA GLY A 101 -3.41 5.85 0.48
C GLY A 101 -4.18 6.48 -0.68
N ALA A 102 -4.68 5.66 -1.60
CA ALA A 102 -5.45 6.13 -2.75
C ALA A 102 -6.74 6.85 -2.33
N TRP A 103 -7.39 6.35 -1.28
CA TRP A 103 -8.58 6.97 -0.71
C TRP A 103 -8.26 8.35 -0.10
N LEU A 104 -7.14 8.47 0.65
CA LEU A 104 -6.69 9.74 1.22
C LEU A 104 -6.36 10.75 0.12
N ASP A 105 -5.64 10.33 -0.92
CA ASP A 105 -5.30 11.20 -2.05
C ASP A 105 -6.54 11.67 -2.81
N GLN A 106 -7.56 10.81 -2.95
CA GLN A 106 -8.83 11.20 -3.54
C GLN A 106 -9.56 12.25 -2.68
N ARG A 107 -9.51 12.13 -1.35
CA ARG A 107 -10.10 13.12 -0.44
C ARG A 107 -9.36 14.45 -0.49
N VAL A 108 -8.03 14.43 -0.68
CA VAL A 108 -7.26 15.65 -0.95
C VAL A 108 -7.66 16.29 -2.27
N LYS A 109 -7.79 15.51 -3.35
CA LYS A 109 -8.26 16.00 -4.66
C LYS A 109 -9.66 16.61 -4.61
N GLU A 110 -10.52 16.10 -3.74
CA GLU A 110 -11.89 16.60 -3.54
C GLU A 110 -11.96 17.79 -2.56
N GLY A 111 -10.84 18.18 -1.95
CA GLY A 111 -10.77 19.27 -0.96
C GLY A 111 -11.33 18.90 0.41
N GLU A 112 -11.66 17.62 0.66
CA GLU A 112 -12.10 17.14 1.99
C GLU A 112 -10.94 17.07 2.98
N LEU A 113 -9.71 16.87 2.47
CA LEU A 113 -8.47 16.85 3.24
C LEU A 113 -7.41 17.75 2.61
N ASP A 114 -6.40 18.10 3.40
CA ASP A 114 -5.18 18.74 2.91
C ASP A 114 -3.94 18.04 3.50
N VAL A 115 -2.76 18.39 3.01
CA VAL A 115 -1.47 17.86 3.46
C VAL A 115 -0.69 18.97 4.17
N SER A 116 -0.29 18.71 5.40
CA SER A 116 0.61 19.58 6.16
C SER A 116 1.90 18.87 6.51
N PHE A 117 2.97 19.64 6.75
CA PHE A 117 4.22 19.10 7.27
C PHE A 117 4.21 19.22 8.80
N ASP A 118 4.36 18.09 9.47
CA ASP A 118 4.55 17.99 10.91
C ASP A 118 6.06 18.03 11.21
N GLU A 119 6.52 19.11 11.84
CA GLU A 119 7.94 19.31 12.15
C GLU A 119 8.44 18.35 13.23
N ASP A 120 7.60 18.01 14.22
CA ASP A 120 7.97 17.13 15.33
C ASP A 120 8.17 15.69 14.84
N ALA A 121 7.28 15.22 13.97
CA ALA A 121 7.40 13.92 13.32
C ALA A 121 8.34 13.93 12.10
N SER A 122 8.72 15.12 11.61
CA SER A 122 9.42 15.32 10.33
C SER A 122 8.77 14.55 9.18
N ALA A 123 7.43 14.65 9.09
CA ALA A 123 6.62 13.86 8.17
C ALA A 123 5.44 14.67 7.62
N PHE A 124 4.96 14.27 6.44
CA PHE A 124 3.71 14.79 5.90
C PHE A 124 2.51 14.06 6.53
N VAL A 125 1.51 14.83 6.91
CA VAL A 125 0.30 14.35 7.58
C VAL A 125 -0.94 14.87 6.86
N TYR A 126 -2.04 14.11 6.95
CA TYR A 126 -3.32 14.55 6.42
C TYR A 126 -4.07 15.32 7.49
N ILE A 127 -4.59 16.50 7.13
CA ILE A 127 -5.35 17.38 8.01
C ILE A 127 -6.75 17.64 7.44
N GLN A 128 -7.65 18.08 8.31
CA GLN A 128 -9.03 18.41 7.98
C GLN A 128 -9.23 19.94 7.97
N PRO A 129 -9.31 20.59 6.79
CA PRO A 129 -9.46 22.04 6.70
C PRO A 129 -10.71 22.58 7.41
N ASP A 130 -11.82 21.84 7.32
CA ASP A 130 -13.09 22.19 7.97
C ASP A 130 -13.08 22.01 9.49
N ARG A 131 -12.00 21.46 10.06
CA ARG A 131 -11.81 21.24 11.50
C ARG A 131 -10.52 21.89 12.00
N ASP A 132 -10.26 23.11 11.56
CA ASP A 132 -9.11 23.91 12.01
C ASP A 132 -7.75 23.23 11.81
N GLY A 133 -7.64 22.41 10.76
CA GLY A 133 -6.42 21.67 10.45
C GLY A 133 -6.14 20.48 11.37
N GLU A 134 -7.15 19.95 12.06
CA GLU A 134 -7.03 18.74 12.88
C GLU A 134 -6.44 17.58 12.05
N GLN A 135 -5.42 16.93 12.60
CA GLN A 135 -4.75 15.79 11.97
C GLN A 135 -5.63 14.54 12.00
N ILE A 136 -5.65 13.79 10.90
CA ILE A 136 -6.31 12.48 10.87
C ILE A 136 -5.46 11.42 11.57
N GLU A 137 -6.07 10.77 12.55
CA GLU A 137 -5.54 9.55 13.14
C GLU A 137 -5.81 8.34 12.23
N LEU A 138 -4.75 7.70 11.76
CA LEU A 138 -4.83 6.49 10.95
C LEU A 138 -4.64 5.26 11.83
N ALA A 139 -5.45 4.23 11.59
CA ALA A 139 -5.30 2.96 12.30
C ALA A 139 -3.86 2.40 12.13
N PRO A 140 -3.23 1.91 13.21
CA PRO A 140 -1.88 1.36 13.15
C PRO A 140 -1.82 0.13 12.25
N GLU A 141 -0.66 -0.10 11.64
CA GLU A 141 -0.35 -1.30 10.87
C GLU A 141 0.52 -2.28 11.66
N PRO A 142 0.43 -3.59 11.35
CA PRO A 142 1.34 -4.59 11.93
C PRO A 142 2.74 -4.46 11.33
N SER A 143 3.70 -5.08 12.02
CA SER A 143 5.07 -5.21 11.53
C SER A 143 5.34 -6.60 10.97
N TRP A 144 6.03 -6.63 9.83
CA TRP A 144 6.51 -7.81 9.12
C TRP A 144 8.04 -7.94 9.15
N ASN A 145 8.71 -7.15 10.02
CA ASN A 145 10.17 -7.11 10.14
C ASN A 145 10.81 -8.48 10.39
N ARG A 146 10.09 -9.39 11.04
CA ARG A 146 10.58 -10.75 11.35
C ARG A 146 10.92 -11.57 10.09
N VAL A 147 10.18 -11.33 9.01
CA VAL A 147 10.32 -12.03 7.72
C VAL A 147 10.69 -11.04 6.60
N ALA A 148 11.30 -9.91 6.97
CA ALA A 148 11.70 -8.90 6.01
C ALA A 148 12.61 -9.48 4.94
N TYR A 149 12.37 -9.09 3.69
CA TYR A 149 13.27 -9.39 2.60
C TYR A 149 14.54 -8.55 2.75
N VAL A 150 15.67 -9.23 2.85
CA VAL A 150 17.00 -8.63 2.86
C VAL A 150 17.73 -9.10 1.61
N ARG A 151 18.00 -8.16 0.70
CA ARG A 151 18.79 -8.44 -0.49
C ARG A 151 20.19 -8.92 -0.06
N ARG A 152 20.54 -10.13 -0.48
CA ARG A 152 21.87 -10.72 -0.25
C ARG A 152 22.91 -10.14 -1.20
#